data_AF-A0A6A4P7A5-F1
#
_entry.id   AF-A0A6A4P7A5-F1
#
_cell.length_a   1.000
_cell.length_b   1.000
_cell.length_c   1.000
_cell.angle_alpha   90.00
_cell.angle_beta   90.00
_cell.angle_gamma   90.00
#
_symmetry.space_group_name_H-M   'P 1'
#
loop_
_entity.id
_entity.type
_entity.pdbx_description
1 polymer ?
#
loop_
_entity_poly.entity_id
_entity_poly.type
_entity_poly.pdbx_seq_one_letter_code
_entity_poly.pdbx_strand_id
1 'polypeptide(L)'
;MPSLQSLLVKLLSHFKCLKDVFSLNCFPEILDVMRGNARDVVFLHILNMATRKGHISDATSIQLLFEISQTLHDNLEFMNVKDDDRLVAHSITRLVHMVDYGAEMERHLAFLVDCRGAFGKLDELKEALVHSSNYLAIQALKCHKKHQICFFKSCITFSEVTIPSISAQGRQFDLYLETAEVASLGGLISHSDGLIDSAIGYLCTINILDAFRMPSDVEGLVSSIRKLCGFLVVVPGSFTLPATHVPNNLFTLISSQSCYEPKMRTKIFSAIILLLTTLSQKTFPYHANIQIPSNDTLYYGDSSYEQELVSLSKLVLENLVSAVQQEGSKAVRGIIALEACNCIASSFRASDELLSVCHMLIETAKSCLSPKDKYLISTIHFVTKQSTTSAGSTSL
;
A
#
# COMPACT_ATOMS: atom_id res chain seq x y z
N MET A 1 -37.15 -5.51 -30.82
CA MET A 1 -36.09 -5.76 -29.81
C MET A 1 -36.20 -4.88 -28.55
N PRO A 2 -36.47 -3.55 -28.61
CA PRO A 2 -36.55 -2.72 -27.39
C PRO A 2 -37.61 -3.20 -26.38
N SER A 3 -38.76 -3.68 -26.87
CA SER A 3 -39.85 -4.19 -26.03
C SER A 3 -39.47 -5.49 -25.29
N LEU A 4 -38.65 -6.35 -25.90
CA LEU A 4 -38.17 -7.60 -25.30
C LEU A 4 -37.10 -7.33 -24.24
N GLN A 5 -36.16 -6.43 -24.55
CA GLN A 5 -35.17 -5.93 -23.58
C GLN A 5 -35.87 -5.34 -22.35
N SER A 6 -36.86 -4.45 -22.55
CA SER A 6 -37.61 -3.83 -21.44
C SER A 6 -38.34 -4.88 -20.59
N LEU A 7 -38.93 -5.90 -21.21
CA LEU A 7 -39.58 -6.99 -20.50
C LEU A 7 -38.59 -7.78 -19.62
N LEU A 8 -37.44 -8.15 -20.16
CA LEU A 8 -36.42 -8.92 -19.43
C LEU A 8 -35.79 -8.11 -18.29
N VAL A 9 -35.49 -6.83 -18.53
CA VAL A 9 -35.02 -5.92 -17.49
C VAL A 9 -36.04 -5.79 -16.37
N LYS A 10 -37.34 -5.68 -16.70
CA LYS A 10 -38.41 -5.62 -15.72
C LYS A 10 -38.58 -6.94 -14.96
N LEU A 11 -38.40 -8.08 -15.61
CA LEU A 11 -38.37 -9.38 -14.93
C LEU A 11 -37.22 -9.40 -13.91
N LEU A 12 -35.99 -9.12 -14.34
CA LEU A 12 -34.80 -9.09 -13.49
C LEU A 12 -34.93 -8.13 -12.29
N SER A 13 -35.66 -7.02 -12.44
CA SER A 13 -35.86 -6.06 -11.34
C SER A 13 -36.88 -6.52 -10.29
N HIS A 14 -37.76 -7.47 -10.61
CA HIS A 14 -38.79 -7.98 -9.71
C HIS A 14 -38.38 -9.27 -8.98
N PHE A 15 -37.49 -10.07 -9.55
CA PHE A 15 -36.97 -11.28 -8.89
C PHE A 15 -35.95 -10.95 -7.80
N LYS A 16 -35.89 -11.80 -6.76
CA LYS A 16 -34.97 -11.61 -5.63
C LYS A 16 -33.61 -12.27 -5.84
N CYS A 17 -33.57 -13.42 -6.51
CA CYS A 17 -32.33 -14.14 -6.77
C CYS A 17 -32.29 -14.66 -8.21
N LEU A 18 -31.07 -14.80 -8.72
CA LEU A 18 -30.82 -15.15 -10.10
C LEU A 18 -31.29 -16.58 -10.44
N LYS A 19 -31.26 -17.48 -9.45
CA LYS A 19 -31.72 -18.87 -9.59
C LYS A 19 -33.20 -18.94 -9.97
N ASP A 20 -34.04 -18.08 -9.38
CA ASP A 20 -35.47 -18.04 -9.70
C ASP A 20 -35.72 -17.61 -11.15
N VAL A 21 -34.89 -16.70 -11.66
CA VAL A 21 -34.99 -16.20 -13.04
C VAL A 21 -34.58 -17.28 -14.04
N PHE A 22 -33.47 -17.96 -13.80
CA PHE A 22 -33.03 -19.04 -14.69
C PHE A 22 -33.91 -20.29 -14.63
N SER A 23 -34.73 -20.43 -13.59
CA SER A 23 -35.74 -21.50 -13.50
C SER A 23 -36.96 -21.25 -14.39
N LEU A 24 -37.08 -20.07 -15.02
CA LEU A 24 -38.15 -19.77 -15.97
C LEU A 24 -37.88 -20.48 -17.30
N ASN A 25 -38.80 -21.34 -17.73
CA ASN A 25 -38.66 -22.21 -18.90
C ASN A 25 -38.11 -21.52 -20.16
N CYS A 26 -38.61 -20.33 -20.49
CA CYS A 26 -38.24 -19.65 -21.73
C CYS A 26 -37.10 -18.63 -21.54
N PHE A 27 -36.66 -18.34 -20.32
CA PHE A 27 -35.70 -17.24 -20.09
C PHE A 27 -34.32 -17.50 -20.74
N PRO A 28 -33.70 -18.69 -20.59
CA PRO A 28 -32.43 -18.98 -21.27
C PRO A 28 -32.56 -18.92 -22.79
N GLU A 29 -33.62 -19.52 -23.35
CA GLU A 29 -33.86 -19.53 -24.79
C GLU A 29 -34.04 -18.11 -25.36
N ILE A 30 -34.76 -17.25 -24.64
CA ILE A 30 -34.94 -15.85 -25.03
C ILE A 30 -33.60 -15.12 -24.97
N LEU A 31 -32.79 -15.36 -23.94
CA LEU A 31 -31.48 -14.74 -23.76
C LEU A 31 -30.52 -15.10 -24.90
N ASP A 32 -30.54 -16.36 -25.36
CA ASP A 32 -29.72 -16.87 -26.47
C ASP A 32 -30.07 -16.22 -27.82
N VAL A 33 -31.34 -15.85 -28.01
CA VAL A 33 -31.81 -15.19 -29.24
C VAL A 33 -31.46 -13.69 -29.25
N MET A 34 -31.17 -13.09 -28.10
CA MET A 34 -30.78 -11.68 -28.03
C MET A 34 -29.42 -11.43 -28.68
N ARG A 35 -29.28 -10.27 -29.34
CA ARG A 35 -28.02 -9.84 -29.97
C ARG A 35 -27.79 -8.34 -29.81
N GLY A 36 -26.51 -7.95 -29.88
CA GLY A 36 -26.07 -6.55 -29.80
C GLY A 36 -26.43 -5.87 -28.48
N ASN A 37 -26.55 -4.54 -28.51
CA ASN A 37 -26.74 -3.69 -27.32
C ASN A 37 -27.93 -4.12 -26.42
N ALA A 38 -29.01 -4.65 -27.01
CA ALA A 38 -30.14 -5.14 -26.22
C ALA A 38 -29.75 -6.30 -25.28
N ARG A 39 -28.83 -7.17 -25.72
CA ARG A 39 -28.29 -8.26 -24.91
C ARG A 39 -27.38 -7.71 -23.82
N ASP A 40 -26.50 -6.77 -24.17
CA ASP A 40 -25.53 -6.19 -23.24
C ASP A 40 -26.23 -5.48 -22.07
N VAL A 41 -27.33 -4.77 -22.33
CA VAL A 41 -28.14 -4.15 -21.26
C VAL A 41 -28.75 -5.21 -20.34
N VAL A 42 -29.25 -6.33 -20.87
CA VAL A 42 -29.81 -7.42 -20.06
C VAL A 42 -28.71 -8.12 -19.26
N PHE A 43 -27.55 -8.37 -19.86
CA PHE A 43 -26.36 -8.93 -19.23
C PHE A 43 -25.87 -8.08 -18.06
N LEU A 44 -25.79 -6.77 -18.25
CA LEU A 44 -25.44 -5.84 -17.17
C LEU A 44 -26.47 -5.89 -16.03
N HIS A 45 -27.76 -6.05 -16.32
CA HIS A 45 -28.79 -6.24 -15.29
C HIS A 45 -28.66 -7.58 -14.55
N ILE A 46 -28.33 -8.67 -15.26
CA ILE A 46 -28.06 -9.98 -14.66
C ILE A 46 -26.87 -9.88 -13.70
N LEU A 47 -25.76 -9.28 -14.15
CA LEU A 47 -24.55 -9.11 -13.35
C LEU A 47 -24.80 -8.26 -12.10
N ASN A 48 -25.51 -7.14 -12.26
CA ASN A 48 -25.91 -6.29 -11.14
C ASN A 48 -26.87 -7.01 -10.19
N MET A 49 -27.79 -7.82 -10.68
CA MET A 49 -28.70 -8.61 -9.85
C MET A 49 -27.94 -9.66 -9.04
N ALA A 50 -27.01 -10.38 -9.67
CA ALA A 50 -26.20 -11.41 -9.04
C ALA A 50 -25.33 -10.86 -7.90
N THR A 51 -24.77 -9.67 -8.11
CA THR A 51 -23.84 -9.04 -7.17
C THR A 51 -24.53 -8.21 -6.07
N ARG A 52 -25.86 -8.09 -6.08
CA ARG A 52 -26.63 -7.32 -5.09
C ARG A 52 -26.64 -7.93 -3.69
N LYS A 53 -26.58 -9.27 -3.55
CA LYS A 53 -26.80 -9.95 -2.26
C LYS A 53 -25.94 -11.20 -2.10
N GLY A 54 -25.10 -11.20 -1.07
CA GLY A 54 -24.41 -12.39 -0.57
C GLY A 54 -23.33 -12.93 -1.50
N HIS A 55 -22.52 -13.84 -0.98
CA HIS A 55 -21.45 -14.47 -1.75
C HIS A 55 -22.00 -15.39 -2.85
N ILE A 56 -21.26 -15.48 -3.94
CA ILE A 56 -21.55 -16.35 -5.08
C ILE A 56 -20.59 -17.54 -4.99
N SER A 57 -21.10 -18.69 -4.57
CA SER A 57 -20.31 -19.91 -4.37
C SER A 57 -20.68 -21.05 -5.32
N ASP A 58 -21.77 -20.89 -6.06
CA ASP A 58 -22.26 -21.90 -7.00
C ASP A 58 -21.43 -21.86 -8.30
N ALA A 59 -20.73 -22.96 -8.61
CA ALA A 59 -19.81 -23.05 -9.73
C ALA A 59 -20.45 -22.69 -11.09
N THR A 60 -21.68 -23.15 -11.33
CA THR A 60 -22.41 -22.86 -12.57
C THR A 60 -22.75 -21.38 -12.68
N SER A 61 -23.18 -20.77 -11.57
CA SER A 61 -23.45 -19.34 -11.51
C SER A 61 -22.19 -18.51 -11.73
N ILE A 62 -21.05 -18.91 -11.14
CA ILE A 62 -19.77 -18.21 -11.33
C ILE A 62 -19.34 -18.28 -12.80
N GLN A 63 -19.38 -19.47 -13.41
CA GLN A 63 -19.01 -19.66 -14.82
C GLN A 63 -19.88 -18.81 -15.75
N LEU A 64 -21.20 -18.83 -15.56
CA LEU A 64 -22.12 -18.04 -16.36
C LEU A 64 -21.87 -16.54 -16.22
N LEU A 65 -21.66 -16.06 -14.99
CA LEU A 65 -21.39 -14.64 -14.74
C LEU A 65 -20.04 -14.20 -15.29
N PHE A 66 -19.05 -15.10 -15.32
CA PHE A 66 -17.77 -14.87 -15.96
C PHE A 66 -17.95 -14.72 -17.49
N GLU A 67 -18.67 -15.63 -18.15
CA GLU A 67 -18.96 -15.57 -19.59
C GLU A 67 -19.75 -14.31 -19.98
N ILE A 68 -20.73 -13.93 -19.16
CA ILE A 68 -21.47 -12.67 -19.30
C ILE A 68 -20.52 -11.49 -19.19
N SER A 69 -19.64 -11.48 -18.19
CA SER A 69 -18.67 -10.41 -17.94
C SER A 69 -17.67 -10.28 -19.09
N GLN A 70 -17.19 -11.41 -19.62
CA GLN A 70 -16.29 -11.45 -20.77
C GLN A 70 -16.97 -10.89 -22.01
N THR A 71 -18.21 -11.29 -22.29
CA THR A 71 -18.99 -10.76 -23.41
C THR A 71 -19.20 -9.25 -23.29
N LEU A 72 -19.53 -8.77 -22.09
CA LEU A 72 -19.68 -7.33 -21.83
C LEU A 72 -18.37 -6.59 -22.08
N HIS A 73 -17.25 -7.09 -21.54
CA HIS A 73 -15.93 -6.49 -21.69
C HIS A 73 -15.45 -6.45 -23.15
N ASP A 74 -15.62 -7.54 -23.91
CA ASP A 74 -15.21 -7.61 -25.31
C ASP A 74 -16.03 -6.65 -26.19
N ASN A 75 -17.29 -6.42 -25.83
CA ASN A 75 -18.16 -5.47 -26.52
C ASN A 75 -17.87 -3.99 -26.18
N LEU A 76 -17.16 -3.69 -25.07
CA LEU A 76 -16.76 -2.32 -24.71
C LEU A 76 -15.86 -1.67 -25.75
N GLU A 77 -15.05 -2.48 -26.47
CA GLU A 77 -14.16 -1.96 -27.52
C GLU A 77 -14.93 -1.30 -28.69
N PHE A 78 -16.26 -1.46 -28.74
CA PHE A 78 -17.16 -0.88 -29.73
C PHE A 78 -18.14 0.17 -29.18
N MET A 79 -18.20 0.39 -27.87
CA MET A 79 -19.15 1.33 -27.24
C MET A 79 -18.48 2.69 -27.02
N ASN A 80 -18.99 3.72 -27.70
CA ASN A 80 -18.36 5.05 -27.77
C ASN A 80 -18.65 5.95 -26.54
N VAL A 81 -19.08 5.39 -25.40
CA VAL A 81 -19.57 6.15 -24.23
C VAL A 81 -18.76 5.82 -22.99
N LYS A 82 -17.92 6.77 -22.55
CA LYS A 82 -17.00 6.65 -21.40
C LYS A 82 -17.68 6.28 -20.06
N ASP A 83 -18.98 6.55 -19.92
CA ASP A 83 -19.73 6.23 -18.70
C ASP A 83 -20.13 4.74 -18.64
N ASP A 84 -20.39 4.10 -19.78
CA ASP A 84 -20.77 2.68 -19.83
C ASP A 84 -19.57 1.76 -19.53
N ASP A 85 -18.38 2.14 -19.97
CA ASP A 85 -17.12 1.44 -19.66
C ASP A 85 -16.88 1.33 -18.15
N ARG A 86 -17.12 2.43 -17.42
CA ARG A 86 -16.97 2.49 -15.96
C ARG A 86 -17.98 1.62 -15.24
N LEU A 87 -19.22 1.59 -15.72
CA LEU A 87 -20.28 0.75 -15.14
C LEU A 87 -19.98 -0.73 -15.30
N VAL A 88 -19.49 -1.15 -16.47
CA VAL A 88 -19.10 -2.54 -16.72
C VAL A 88 -17.87 -2.90 -15.87
N ALA A 89 -16.82 -2.07 -15.88
CA ALA A 89 -15.63 -2.31 -15.06
C ALA A 89 -15.96 -2.43 -13.56
N HIS A 90 -16.82 -1.55 -13.04
CA HIS A 90 -17.28 -1.61 -11.65
C HIS A 90 -18.07 -2.89 -11.37
N SER A 91 -18.95 -3.30 -12.30
CA SER A 91 -19.78 -4.51 -12.14
C SER A 91 -18.94 -5.79 -12.14
N ILE A 92 -17.92 -5.86 -13.01
CA ILE A 92 -16.96 -6.98 -13.07
C ILE A 92 -16.11 -7.01 -11.80
N THR A 93 -15.60 -5.86 -11.37
CA THR A 93 -14.84 -5.75 -10.11
C THR A 93 -15.68 -6.18 -8.92
N ARG A 94 -16.97 -5.82 -8.89
CA ARG A 94 -17.90 -6.28 -7.88
C ARG A 94 -18.13 -7.79 -7.94
N LEU A 95 -18.27 -8.38 -9.12
CA LEU A 95 -18.37 -9.84 -9.28
C LEU A 95 -17.21 -10.55 -8.59
N VAL A 96 -15.97 -10.13 -8.87
CA VAL A 96 -14.77 -10.72 -8.27
C VAL A 96 -14.80 -10.66 -6.74
N HIS A 97 -15.23 -9.54 -6.15
CA HIS A 97 -15.39 -9.43 -4.70
C HIS A 97 -16.49 -10.33 -4.11
N MET A 98 -17.54 -10.64 -4.88
CA MET A 98 -18.66 -11.46 -4.39
C MET A 98 -18.40 -12.96 -4.53
N VAL A 99 -17.50 -13.38 -5.43
CA VAL A 99 -17.18 -14.79 -5.63
C VAL A 99 -16.48 -15.36 -4.40
N ASP A 100 -16.98 -16.49 -3.90
CA ASP A 100 -16.40 -17.18 -2.77
C ASP A 100 -16.48 -18.70 -2.95
N TYR A 101 -15.33 -19.30 -3.26
CA TYR A 101 -15.16 -20.76 -3.36
C TYR A 101 -15.01 -21.46 -2.00
N GLY A 102 -15.11 -20.73 -0.89
CA GLY A 102 -15.01 -21.28 0.46
C GLY A 102 -13.67 -21.98 0.72
N ALA A 103 -13.73 -23.27 1.03
CA ALA A 103 -12.52 -24.06 1.33
C ALA A 103 -11.67 -24.42 0.09
N GLU A 104 -12.21 -24.26 -1.14
CA GLU A 104 -11.50 -24.56 -2.40
C GLU A 104 -10.60 -23.39 -2.83
N MET A 105 -9.60 -23.04 -2.00
CA MET A 105 -8.73 -21.87 -2.22
C MET A 105 -7.96 -21.92 -3.54
N GLU A 106 -7.53 -23.11 -3.99
CA GLU A 106 -6.85 -23.29 -5.29
C GLU A 106 -7.76 -22.91 -6.47
N ARG A 107 -9.04 -23.26 -6.37
CA ARG A 107 -10.04 -22.90 -7.37
C ARG A 107 -10.34 -21.41 -7.36
N HIS A 108 -10.34 -20.79 -6.18
CA HIS A 108 -10.43 -19.34 -6.06
C HIS A 108 -9.24 -18.67 -6.76
N LEU A 109 -8.01 -19.10 -6.50
CA LEU A 109 -6.83 -18.52 -7.15
C LEU A 109 -6.88 -18.73 -8.68
N ALA A 110 -7.30 -19.90 -9.16
CA ALA A 110 -7.49 -20.16 -10.59
C ALA A 110 -8.49 -19.17 -11.21
N PHE A 111 -9.61 -18.91 -10.54
CA PHE A 111 -10.57 -17.88 -10.96
C PHE A 111 -9.95 -16.48 -11.04
N LEU A 112 -9.09 -16.09 -10.07
CA LEU A 112 -8.37 -14.80 -10.14
C LEU A 112 -7.41 -14.74 -11.33
N VAL A 113 -6.75 -15.86 -11.67
CA VAL A 113 -5.89 -15.99 -12.86
C VAL A 113 -6.69 -15.82 -14.14
N ASP A 114 -7.86 -16.47 -14.23
CA ASP A 114 -8.75 -16.34 -15.38
C ASP A 114 -9.26 -14.90 -15.52
N CYS A 115 -9.64 -14.25 -14.42
CA CYS A 115 -10.03 -12.84 -14.40
C CYS A 115 -8.90 -11.93 -14.87
N ARG A 116 -7.67 -12.14 -14.40
CA ARG A 116 -6.49 -11.36 -14.84
C ARG A 116 -6.27 -11.49 -16.35
N GLY A 117 -6.44 -12.70 -16.88
CA GLY A 117 -6.28 -12.98 -18.31
C GLY A 117 -7.38 -12.33 -19.17
N ALA A 118 -8.64 -12.49 -18.77
CA ALA A 118 -9.78 -11.98 -19.53
C ALA A 118 -9.95 -10.46 -19.45
N PHE A 119 -9.64 -9.86 -18.30
CA PHE A 119 -9.96 -8.46 -18.00
C PHE A 119 -8.71 -7.59 -17.77
N GLY A 120 -7.58 -7.97 -18.37
CA GLY A 120 -6.28 -7.32 -18.16
C GLY A 120 -6.18 -5.84 -18.56
N LYS A 121 -7.21 -5.25 -19.18
CA LYS A 121 -7.27 -3.80 -19.46
C LYS A 121 -7.81 -2.98 -18.28
N LEU A 122 -8.45 -3.62 -17.29
CA LEU A 122 -9.12 -2.95 -16.18
C LEU A 122 -8.19 -2.84 -14.96
N ASP A 123 -7.64 -1.66 -14.72
CA ASP A 123 -6.70 -1.44 -13.61
C ASP A 123 -7.35 -1.57 -12.23
N GLU A 124 -8.53 -0.99 -12.00
CA GLU A 124 -9.28 -1.14 -10.73
C GLU A 124 -9.54 -2.62 -10.39
N LEU A 125 -9.79 -3.44 -11.41
CA LEU A 125 -9.98 -4.87 -11.21
C LEU A 125 -8.66 -5.54 -10.80
N LYS A 126 -7.53 -5.21 -11.43
CA LYS A 126 -6.23 -5.76 -11.03
C LYS A 126 -5.90 -5.46 -9.57
N GLU A 127 -6.23 -4.27 -9.08
CA GLU A 127 -6.09 -3.92 -7.66
C GLU A 127 -6.92 -4.88 -6.79
N ALA A 128 -8.20 -5.10 -7.14
CA ALA A 128 -9.06 -6.05 -6.45
C ALA A 128 -8.53 -7.50 -6.50
N LEU A 129 -7.93 -7.91 -7.61
CA LEU A 129 -7.31 -9.23 -7.76
C LEU A 129 -6.10 -9.39 -6.84
N VAL A 130 -5.25 -8.37 -6.72
CA VAL A 130 -4.09 -8.37 -5.80
C VAL A 130 -4.56 -8.49 -4.36
N HIS A 131 -5.52 -7.65 -3.94
CA HIS A 131 -6.07 -7.73 -2.58
C HIS A 131 -6.71 -9.09 -2.28
N SER A 132 -7.46 -9.65 -3.24
CA SER A 132 -8.09 -10.98 -3.09
C SER A 132 -7.04 -12.09 -2.98
N SER A 133 -5.97 -12.02 -3.77
CA SER A 133 -4.85 -12.96 -3.69
C SER A 133 -4.11 -12.85 -2.34
N ASN A 134 -3.82 -11.63 -1.88
CA ASN A 134 -3.21 -11.38 -0.58
C ASN A 134 -4.09 -11.91 0.57
N TYR A 135 -5.41 -11.75 0.47
CA TYR A 135 -6.36 -12.34 1.41
C TYR A 135 -6.30 -13.88 1.39
N LEU A 136 -6.32 -14.51 0.21
CA LEU A 136 -6.17 -15.98 0.08
C LEU A 136 -4.86 -16.47 0.69
N ALA A 137 -3.76 -15.73 0.50
CA ALA A 137 -2.47 -16.03 1.10
C ALA A 137 -2.54 -16.03 2.64
N ILE A 138 -3.13 -14.98 3.24
CA ILE A 138 -3.33 -14.90 4.71
C ILE A 138 -4.21 -16.05 5.21
N GLN A 139 -5.29 -16.39 4.49
CA GLN A 139 -6.16 -17.50 4.86
C GLN A 139 -5.43 -18.85 4.79
N ALA A 140 -4.55 -19.04 3.80
CA ALA A 140 -3.71 -20.22 3.70
C ALA A 140 -2.76 -20.37 4.90
N LEU A 141 -2.17 -19.28 5.39
CA LEU A 141 -1.31 -19.29 6.59
C LEU A 141 -2.06 -19.69 7.87
N LYS A 142 -3.35 -19.34 7.98
CA LYS A 142 -4.17 -19.66 9.17
C LYS A 142 -4.61 -21.12 9.23
N CYS A 143 -4.73 -21.79 8.09
CA CYS A 143 -5.08 -23.20 8.06
C CYS A 143 -3.82 -24.05 8.37
N HIS A 144 -3.95 -25.27 8.93
CA HIS A 144 -2.80 -26.09 9.37
C HIS A 144 -2.49 -27.30 8.45
N LYS A 145 -2.66 -27.16 7.13
CA LYS A 145 -2.53 -28.30 6.18
C LYS A 145 -1.13 -28.37 5.55
N LYS A 146 -0.63 -29.59 5.33
CA LYS A 146 0.75 -29.92 4.87
C LYS A 146 1.21 -29.34 3.51
N HIS A 147 0.36 -28.70 2.71
CA HIS A 147 0.69 -28.21 1.35
C HIS A 147 0.53 -26.70 1.14
N GLN A 148 0.40 -25.91 2.21
CA GLN A 148 0.04 -24.49 2.11
C GLN A 148 1.17 -23.56 1.70
N ILE A 149 2.44 -23.91 1.92
CA ILE A 149 3.56 -23.02 1.57
C ILE A 149 3.64 -22.83 0.05
N CYS A 150 3.44 -23.90 -0.74
CA CYS A 150 3.41 -23.82 -2.19
C CYS A 150 2.26 -22.93 -2.67
N PHE A 151 1.05 -23.13 -2.14
CA PHE A 151 -0.12 -22.33 -2.48
C PHE A 151 0.06 -20.86 -2.06
N PHE A 152 0.54 -20.62 -0.84
CA PHE A 152 0.89 -19.29 -0.34
C PHE A 152 1.85 -18.57 -1.27
N LYS A 153 2.92 -19.25 -1.68
CA LYS A 153 3.87 -18.73 -2.68
C LYS A 153 3.19 -18.43 -4.02
N SER A 154 2.29 -19.29 -4.49
CA SER A 154 1.52 -19.03 -5.71
C SER A 154 0.67 -17.76 -5.62
N CYS A 155 0.02 -17.49 -4.48
CA CYS A 155 -0.72 -16.24 -4.26
C CYS A 155 0.21 -15.02 -4.29
N ILE A 156 1.35 -15.07 -3.61
CA ILE A 156 2.34 -13.97 -3.61
C ILE A 156 2.87 -13.74 -5.03
N THR A 157 3.28 -14.78 -5.75
CA THR A 157 3.76 -14.67 -7.13
C THR A 157 2.68 -14.14 -8.08
N PHE A 158 1.41 -14.51 -7.88
CA PHE A 158 0.32 -13.90 -8.63
C PHE A 158 0.24 -12.40 -8.42
N SER A 159 0.33 -11.93 -7.17
CA SER A 159 0.36 -10.49 -6.85
C SER A 159 1.59 -9.81 -7.47
N GLU A 160 2.78 -10.39 -7.31
CA GLU A 160 4.06 -9.88 -7.86
C GLU A 160 4.01 -9.63 -9.38
N VAL A 161 3.39 -10.52 -10.15
CA VAL A 161 3.27 -10.36 -11.62
C VAL A 161 2.09 -9.49 -12.04
N THR A 162 1.16 -9.19 -11.13
CA THR A 162 -0.05 -8.41 -11.43
C THR A 162 0.17 -6.94 -11.18
N ILE A 163 0.84 -6.57 -10.07
CA ILE A 163 1.06 -5.17 -9.69
C ILE A 163 1.78 -4.35 -10.79
N PRO A 164 2.87 -4.82 -11.44
CA PRO A 164 3.53 -4.06 -12.50
C PRO A 164 2.66 -3.81 -13.73
N SER A 165 1.60 -4.60 -13.93
CA SER A 165 0.71 -4.48 -15.08
C SER A 165 -0.39 -3.42 -14.90
N ILE A 166 -0.52 -2.83 -13.71
CA ILE A 166 -1.47 -1.77 -13.40
C ILE A 166 -0.94 -0.46 -13.99
N SER A 167 -1.69 0.17 -14.90
CA SER A 167 -1.26 1.41 -15.56
C SER A 167 -1.65 2.67 -14.77
N ALA A 168 -2.69 2.58 -13.95
CA ALA A 168 -3.14 3.64 -13.06
C ALA A 168 -2.07 3.99 -12.01
N GLN A 169 -1.55 5.22 -12.10
CA GLN A 169 -0.53 5.72 -11.19
C GLN A 169 -1.13 6.00 -9.81
N GLY A 170 -0.35 5.73 -8.75
CA GLY A 170 -0.66 6.11 -7.37
C GLY A 170 -0.90 4.94 -6.40
N ARG A 171 -1.32 3.76 -6.89
CA ARG A 171 -1.67 2.61 -6.02
C ARG A 171 -0.61 1.51 -5.97
N GLN A 172 0.27 1.43 -6.96
CA GLN A 172 1.27 0.36 -7.06
C GLN A 172 2.20 0.31 -5.84
N PHE A 173 2.59 1.47 -5.30
CA PHE A 173 3.43 1.52 -4.09
C PHE A 173 2.75 0.81 -2.90
N ASP A 174 1.48 1.13 -2.64
CA ASP A 174 0.72 0.54 -1.55
C ASP A 174 0.54 -0.97 -1.74
N LEU A 175 0.24 -1.39 -2.98
CA LEU A 175 0.07 -2.80 -3.35
C LEU A 175 1.36 -3.61 -3.18
N TYR A 176 2.52 -3.05 -3.57
CA TYR A 176 3.81 -3.70 -3.31
C TYR A 176 4.05 -3.83 -1.81
N LEU A 177 3.79 -2.78 -1.03
CA LEU A 177 4.03 -2.76 0.41
C LEU A 177 3.14 -3.76 1.15
N GLU A 178 1.84 -3.80 0.89
CA GLU A 178 0.95 -4.79 1.53
C GLU A 178 1.32 -6.23 1.13
N THR A 179 1.72 -6.46 -0.13
CA THR A 179 2.09 -7.79 -0.59
C THR A 179 3.40 -8.24 0.06
N ALA A 180 4.35 -7.31 0.26
CA ALA A 180 5.60 -7.56 0.98
C ALA A 180 5.33 -7.92 2.45
N GLU A 181 4.41 -7.22 3.11
CA GLU A 181 3.99 -7.52 4.49
C GLU A 181 3.42 -8.94 4.59
N VAL A 182 2.53 -9.32 3.66
CA VAL A 182 1.98 -10.67 3.63
C VAL A 182 3.08 -11.70 3.38
N ALA A 183 3.96 -11.48 2.39
CA ALA A 183 5.08 -12.37 2.09
C ALA A 183 6.00 -12.58 3.31
N SER A 184 6.33 -11.50 4.02
CA SER A 184 7.14 -11.54 5.25
C SER A 184 6.45 -12.32 6.37
N LEU A 185 5.14 -12.14 6.56
CA LEU A 185 4.35 -12.89 7.54
C LEU A 185 4.42 -14.41 7.29
N GLY A 186 4.41 -14.83 6.03
CA GLY A 186 4.54 -16.23 5.61
C GLY A 186 5.98 -16.75 5.50
N GLY A 187 6.99 -15.95 5.86
CA GLY A 187 8.40 -16.35 5.82
C GLY A 187 9.03 -16.36 4.43
N LEU A 188 8.38 -15.78 3.42
CA LEU A 188 8.95 -15.63 2.07
C LEU A 188 9.79 -14.35 1.98
N ILE A 189 10.88 -14.29 2.74
CA ILE A 189 11.72 -13.09 2.87
C ILE A 189 12.25 -12.59 1.52
N SER A 190 12.74 -13.48 0.66
CA SER A 190 13.25 -13.08 -0.66
C SER A 190 12.19 -12.43 -1.56
N HIS A 191 10.93 -12.84 -1.42
CA HIS A 191 9.81 -12.23 -2.13
C HIS A 191 9.48 -10.85 -1.53
N SER A 192 9.47 -10.76 -0.19
CA SER A 192 9.31 -9.48 0.52
C SER A 192 10.37 -8.47 0.08
N ASP A 193 11.65 -8.86 0.04
CA ASP A 193 12.75 -7.98 -0.37
C ASP A 193 12.57 -7.50 -1.82
N GLY A 194 12.26 -8.40 -2.75
CA GLY A 194 12.00 -8.04 -4.15
C GLY A 194 10.80 -7.12 -4.34
N LEU A 195 9.75 -7.29 -3.54
CA LEU A 195 8.58 -6.40 -3.52
C LEU A 195 8.91 -5.02 -2.95
N ILE A 196 9.74 -4.95 -1.89
CA ILE A 196 10.23 -3.68 -1.33
C ILE A 196 11.11 -2.94 -2.35
N ASP A 197 12.03 -3.65 -3.01
CA ASP A 197 12.86 -3.08 -4.08
C ASP A 197 12.00 -2.57 -5.24
N SER A 198 10.94 -3.30 -5.60
CA SER A 198 9.95 -2.88 -6.61
C SER A 198 9.16 -1.66 -6.17
N ALA A 199 8.80 -1.55 -4.89
CA ALA A 199 8.14 -0.38 -4.32
C ALA A 199 9.04 0.86 -4.38
N ILE A 200 10.32 0.73 -4.01
CA ILE A 200 11.30 1.83 -4.11
C ILE A 200 11.55 2.17 -5.58
N GLY A 201 11.70 1.17 -6.45
CA GLY A 201 11.84 1.37 -7.89
C GLY A 201 10.65 2.10 -8.50
N TYR A 202 9.44 1.85 -8.01
CA TYR A 202 8.24 2.60 -8.40
C TYR A 202 8.30 4.08 -7.96
N LEU A 203 8.77 4.36 -6.75
CA LEU A 203 8.99 5.74 -6.30
C LEU A 203 10.03 6.49 -7.16
N CYS A 204 10.94 5.78 -7.83
CA CYS A 204 11.89 6.38 -8.77
C CYS A 204 11.20 6.87 -10.06
N THR A 205 10.16 6.17 -10.52
CA THR A 205 9.53 6.38 -11.83
C THR A 205 8.23 7.18 -11.76
N ILE A 206 7.60 7.24 -10.59
CA ILE A 206 6.33 7.96 -10.40
C ILE A 206 6.51 9.46 -10.67
N ASN A 207 5.64 10.01 -11.52
CA ASN A 207 5.47 11.45 -11.61
C ASN A 207 4.42 11.88 -10.57
N ILE A 208 4.88 12.39 -9.42
CA ILE A 208 4.01 12.81 -8.30
C ILE A 208 2.90 13.76 -8.78
N LEU A 209 3.20 14.68 -9.71
CA LEU A 209 2.25 15.67 -10.21
C LEU A 209 1.13 15.05 -11.09
N ASP A 210 1.45 13.96 -11.81
CA ASP A 210 0.47 13.28 -12.67
C ASP A 210 -0.32 12.22 -11.88
N ALA A 211 0.35 11.54 -10.94
CA ALA A 211 -0.21 10.47 -10.13
C ALA A 211 -1.14 10.99 -9.02
N PHE A 212 -0.84 12.16 -8.46
CA PHE A 212 -1.54 12.70 -7.30
C PHE A 212 -2.12 14.07 -7.62
N ARG A 213 -3.45 14.12 -7.76
CA ARG A 213 -4.16 15.34 -8.15
C ARG A 213 -4.59 16.18 -6.96
N MET A 214 -4.75 15.55 -5.79
CA MET A 214 -5.19 16.23 -4.58
C MET A 214 -4.06 16.26 -3.54
N PRO A 215 -3.97 17.32 -2.71
CA PRO A 215 -3.02 17.37 -1.61
C PRO A 215 -3.12 16.18 -0.65
N SER A 216 -4.32 15.62 -0.47
CA SER A 216 -4.56 14.41 0.33
C SER A 216 -3.82 13.19 -0.18
N ASP A 217 -3.64 13.08 -1.50
CA ASP A 217 -3.01 11.91 -2.10
C ASP A 217 -1.50 11.95 -1.91
N VAL A 218 -0.91 13.16 -1.95
CA VAL A 218 0.50 13.41 -1.60
C VAL A 218 0.76 13.10 -0.12
N GLU A 219 -0.16 13.48 0.77
CA GLU A 219 -0.08 13.09 2.18
C GLU A 219 -0.24 11.57 2.38
N GLY A 220 -1.08 10.93 1.56
CA GLY A 220 -1.21 9.48 1.46
C GLY A 220 0.13 8.82 1.13
N LEU A 221 0.83 9.28 0.08
CA LEU A 221 2.15 8.76 -0.29
C LEU A 221 3.15 8.87 0.86
N VAL A 222 3.24 10.04 1.50
CA VAL A 222 4.14 10.25 2.66
C VAL A 222 3.78 9.30 3.81
N SER A 223 2.49 9.05 4.03
CA SER A 223 2.02 8.07 5.02
C SER A 223 2.44 6.65 4.65
N SER A 224 2.36 6.27 3.37
CA SER A 224 2.79 4.96 2.90
C SER A 224 4.31 4.78 2.99
N ILE A 225 5.11 5.80 2.69
CA ILE A 225 6.58 5.76 2.88
C ILE A 225 6.93 5.60 4.37
N ARG A 226 6.18 6.27 5.26
CA ARG A 226 6.34 6.07 6.71
C ARG A 226 5.96 4.65 7.15
N LYS A 227 4.91 4.09 6.55
CA LYS A 227 4.53 2.69 6.78
C LYS A 227 5.65 1.75 6.35
N LEU A 228 6.28 2.00 5.19
CA LEU A 228 7.48 1.27 4.78
C LEU A 228 8.60 1.40 5.84
N CYS A 229 8.89 2.59 6.35
CA CYS A 229 9.87 2.75 7.43
C CYS A 229 9.51 1.93 8.67
N GLY A 230 8.24 1.87 9.08
CA GLY A 230 7.81 0.99 10.17
C GLY A 230 8.00 -0.49 9.84
N PHE A 231 7.59 -0.91 8.64
CA PHE A 231 7.74 -2.29 8.20
C PHE A 231 9.21 -2.74 8.19
N LEU A 232 10.16 -1.88 7.78
CA LEU A 232 11.59 -2.20 7.74
C LEU A 232 12.20 -2.52 9.11
N VAL A 233 11.55 -2.17 10.23
CA VAL A 233 11.99 -2.58 11.57
C VAL A 233 11.97 -4.10 11.73
N VAL A 234 11.00 -4.77 11.11
CA VAL A 234 10.78 -6.22 11.24
C VAL A 234 11.21 -7.03 10.02
N VAL A 235 11.68 -6.37 8.96
CA VAL A 235 12.28 -7.05 7.81
C VAL A 235 13.68 -7.53 8.20
N PRO A 236 13.95 -8.84 8.17
CA PRO A 236 15.27 -9.36 8.51
C PRO A 236 16.30 -8.90 7.48
N GLY A 237 17.48 -8.54 7.94
CA GLY A 237 18.57 -8.10 7.09
C GLY A 237 19.12 -9.23 6.23
N SER A 238 19.62 -8.86 5.05
CA SER A 238 20.36 -9.77 4.19
C SER A 238 21.81 -9.88 4.65
N PHE A 239 22.39 -11.07 4.56
CA PHE A 239 23.83 -11.26 4.77
C PHE A 239 24.67 -10.85 3.55
N THR A 240 24.04 -10.55 2.40
CA THR A 240 24.73 -10.16 1.17
C THR A 240 24.80 -8.65 0.97
N LEU A 241 23.90 -7.91 1.61
CA LEU A 241 23.78 -6.46 1.46
C LEU A 241 23.96 -5.77 2.81
N PRO A 242 24.45 -4.52 2.83
CA PRO A 242 24.50 -3.72 4.05
C PRO A 242 23.10 -3.59 4.68
N ALA A 243 23.02 -3.55 6.01
CA ALA A 243 21.71 -3.57 6.66
C ALA A 243 20.93 -2.25 6.46
N THR A 244 21.63 -1.18 6.11
CA THR A 244 21.03 0.09 5.70
C THR A 244 20.75 0.18 4.21
N HIS A 245 20.94 -0.87 3.42
CA HIS A 245 20.73 -0.84 1.96
C HIS A 245 19.38 -0.23 1.57
N VAL A 246 18.29 -0.73 2.13
CA VAL A 246 16.94 -0.25 1.83
C VAL A 246 16.71 1.19 2.29
N PRO A 247 16.95 1.57 3.58
CA PRO A 247 16.78 2.96 4.00
C PRO A 247 17.75 3.92 3.30
N ASN A 248 18.94 3.48 2.90
CA ASN A 248 19.89 4.27 2.11
C ASN A 248 19.38 4.52 0.69
N ASN A 249 18.81 3.51 0.03
CA ASN A 249 18.21 3.66 -1.30
C ASN A 249 17.02 4.63 -1.24
N LEU A 250 16.15 4.47 -0.25
CA LEU A 250 15.04 5.41 -0.01
C LEU A 250 15.56 6.83 0.26
N PHE A 251 16.54 6.99 1.15
CA PHE A 251 17.15 8.29 1.43
C PHE A 251 17.74 8.95 0.17
N THR A 252 18.51 8.20 -0.61
CA THR A 252 19.17 8.68 -1.84
C THR A 252 18.16 9.13 -2.87
N LEU A 253 17.08 8.36 -3.04
CA LEU A 253 15.97 8.68 -3.92
C LEU A 253 15.32 10.02 -3.54
N ILE A 254 14.89 10.15 -2.29
CA ILE A 254 14.17 11.33 -1.80
C ILE A 254 15.08 12.58 -1.76
N SER A 255 16.39 12.39 -1.60
CA SER A 255 17.35 13.49 -1.59
C SER A 255 17.72 13.99 -2.99
N SER A 256 17.73 13.11 -3.98
CA SER A 256 18.14 13.44 -5.35
C SER A 256 17.00 13.96 -6.23
N GLN A 257 15.75 13.59 -5.94
CA GLN A 257 14.61 13.97 -6.75
C GLN A 257 13.97 15.30 -6.33
N SER A 258 13.79 16.19 -7.30
CA SER A 258 13.18 17.51 -7.08
C SER A 258 11.66 17.48 -6.91
N CYS A 259 10.99 16.37 -7.26
CA CYS A 259 9.54 16.23 -7.12
C CYS A 259 9.09 16.15 -5.65
N TYR A 260 9.99 15.85 -4.71
CA TYR A 260 9.68 15.84 -3.28
C TYR A 260 9.87 17.22 -2.67
N GLU A 261 8.75 17.87 -2.35
CA GLU A 261 8.76 19.19 -1.72
C GLU A 261 9.46 19.19 -0.34
N PRO A 262 10.01 20.33 0.12
CA PRO A 262 10.72 20.43 1.40
C PRO A 262 9.92 19.89 2.60
N LYS A 263 8.61 20.16 2.66
CA LYS A 263 7.69 19.61 3.67
C LYS A 263 7.62 18.08 3.61
N MET A 264 7.55 17.48 2.42
CA MET A 264 7.53 16.02 2.25
C MET A 264 8.86 15.41 2.67
N ARG A 265 9.97 15.97 2.19
CA ARG A 265 11.34 15.52 2.53
C ARG A 265 11.56 15.54 4.03
N THR A 266 11.16 16.61 4.70
CA THR A 266 11.24 16.72 6.17
C THR A 266 10.49 15.58 6.85
N LYS A 267 9.24 15.34 6.45
CA LYS A 267 8.38 14.28 6.99
C LYS A 267 8.93 12.87 6.76
N ILE A 268 9.55 12.62 5.60
CA ILE A 268 10.14 11.33 5.23
C ILE A 268 11.49 11.12 5.93
N PHE A 269 12.38 12.11 5.93
CA PHE A 269 13.66 12.03 6.62
C PHE A 269 13.49 11.86 8.13
N SER A 270 12.49 12.50 8.75
CA SER A 270 12.13 12.20 10.15
C SER A 270 11.73 10.72 10.34
N ALA A 271 11.00 10.13 9.40
CA ALA A 271 10.63 8.71 9.46
C ALA A 271 11.85 7.79 9.32
N ILE A 272 12.80 8.14 8.45
CA ILE A 272 14.07 7.42 8.30
C ILE A 272 14.90 7.53 9.58
N ILE A 273 14.98 8.71 10.24
CA ILE A 273 15.64 8.85 11.54
C ILE A 273 14.99 7.94 12.58
N LEU A 274 13.66 7.93 12.68
CA LEU A 274 12.94 7.05 13.61
C LEU A 274 13.22 5.57 13.33
N LEU A 275 13.28 5.17 12.06
CA LEU A 275 13.69 3.81 11.68
C LEU A 275 15.13 3.51 12.14
N LEU A 276 16.11 4.33 11.77
CA LEU A 276 17.53 4.07 12.09
C LEU A 276 17.78 4.05 13.59
N THR A 277 17.10 4.90 14.35
CA THR A 277 17.18 4.91 15.80
C THR A 277 16.41 3.77 16.46
N THR A 278 15.40 3.20 15.80
CA THR A 278 14.77 1.96 16.24
C THR A 278 15.68 0.76 15.99
N LEU A 279 16.32 0.72 14.82
CA LEU A 279 17.28 -0.32 14.43
C LEU A 279 18.53 -0.36 15.32
N SER A 280 18.91 0.75 15.95
CA SER A 280 20.04 0.79 16.90
C SER A 280 19.67 0.36 18.33
N GLN A 281 18.40 0.03 18.61
CA GLN A 281 17.98 -0.41 19.93
C GLN A 281 18.40 -1.87 20.17
N LYS A 282 18.77 -2.18 21.42
CA LYS A 282 19.11 -3.54 21.84
C LYS A 282 17.94 -4.53 21.71
N THR A 283 16.72 -4.02 21.73
CA THR A 283 15.49 -4.79 21.57
C THR A 283 14.49 -3.92 20.86
N PHE A 284 13.91 -4.43 19.78
CA PHE A 284 12.96 -3.65 18.98
C PHE A 284 11.60 -3.50 19.68
N PRO A 285 10.86 -2.42 19.39
CA PRO A 285 9.56 -2.18 19.98
C PRO A 285 8.47 -3.17 19.54
N TYR A 286 8.67 -3.88 18.43
CA TYR A 286 7.78 -4.91 17.91
C TYR A 286 8.53 -5.87 16.97
N HIS A 287 7.99 -7.07 16.81
CA HIS A 287 8.53 -8.17 15.99
C HIS A 287 7.40 -8.79 15.15
N ALA A 288 7.69 -9.22 13.93
CA ALA A 288 6.65 -9.74 13.01
C ALA A 288 6.19 -11.18 13.36
N ASN A 289 7.13 -12.11 13.51
CA ASN A 289 6.87 -13.51 13.78
C ASN A 289 7.99 -14.09 14.66
N ILE A 290 7.64 -14.87 15.69
CA ILE A 290 8.59 -15.53 16.60
C ILE A 290 9.57 -16.44 15.83
N GLN A 291 9.17 -16.97 14.67
CA GLN A 291 10.00 -17.87 13.88
C GLN A 291 11.06 -17.16 13.03
N ILE A 292 10.92 -15.86 12.78
CA ILE A 292 11.84 -15.10 11.94
C ILE A 292 12.60 -14.12 12.85
N PRO A 293 13.90 -14.34 13.09
CA PRO A 293 14.68 -13.46 13.96
C PRO A 293 14.74 -12.05 13.34
N SER A 294 14.53 -11.03 14.17
CA SER A 294 14.66 -9.62 13.77
C SER A 294 16.09 -9.13 13.92
N ASN A 295 16.36 -7.91 13.41
CA ASN A 295 17.71 -7.38 13.29
C ASN A 295 18.40 -7.11 14.64
N ASP A 296 17.64 -6.86 15.70
CA ASP A 296 18.16 -6.78 17.08
C ASP A 296 18.80 -8.09 17.55
N THR A 297 18.35 -9.23 17.00
CA THR A 297 18.92 -10.55 17.24
C THR A 297 20.00 -10.89 16.22
N LEU A 298 19.75 -10.60 14.94
CA LEU A 298 20.66 -10.97 13.84
C LEU A 298 22.00 -10.21 13.87
N TYR A 299 21.98 -8.93 14.21
CA TYR A 299 23.17 -8.07 14.26
C TYR A 299 23.64 -7.77 15.69
N TYR A 300 23.19 -8.57 16.67
CA TYR A 300 23.53 -8.34 18.07
C TYR A 300 25.05 -8.29 18.29
N GLY A 301 25.55 -7.14 18.74
CA GLY A 301 26.97 -6.94 19.05
C GLY A 301 27.87 -6.71 17.83
N ASP A 302 27.31 -6.54 16.63
CA ASP A 302 28.08 -6.20 15.44
C ASP A 302 28.37 -4.68 15.39
N SER A 303 29.62 -4.31 15.62
CA SER A 303 30.03 -2.89 15.56
C SER A 303 29.94 -2.28 14.16
N SER A 304 30.03 -3.09 13.10
CA SER A 304 29.93 -2.59 11.72
C SER A 304 28.50 -2.14 11.40
N TYR A 305 27.50 -2.86 11.92
CA TYR A 305 26.09 -2.50 11.84
C TYR A 305 25.80 -1.15 12.50
N GLU A 306 26.30 -0.94 13.73
CA GLU A 306 26.13 0.32 14.44
C GLU A 306 26.79 1.50 13.69
N GLN A 307 28.00 1.29 13.15
CA GLN A 307 28.71 2.29 12.36
C GLN A 307 27.95 2.67 11.09
N GLU A 308 27.34 1.69 10.43
CA GLU A 308 26.52 1.90 9.23
C GLU A 308 25.29 2.77 9.55
N LEU A 309 24.56 2.42 10.63
CA LEU A 309 23.39 3.18 11.09
C LEU A 309 23.75 4.62 11.46
N VAL A 310 24.86 4.84 12.17
CA VAL A 310 25.34 6.18 12.54
C VAL A 310 25.72 6.99 11.30
N SER A 311 26.39 6.38 10.34
CA SER A 311 26.83 7.03 9.11
C SER A 311 25.63 7.53 8.29
N LEU A 312 24.62 6.68 8.09
CA LEU A 312 23.40 7.09 7.40
C LEU A 312 22.59 8.11 8.21
N SER A 313 22.52 7.97 9.54
CA SER A 313 21.80 8.91 10.41
C SER A 313 22.35 10.34 10.30
N LYS A 314 23.68 10.50 10.22
CA LYS A 314 24.32 11.81 10.02
C LYS A 314 23.88 12.45 8.69
N LEU A 315 23.92 11.68 7.61
CA LEU A 315 23.56 12.15 6.28
C LEU A 315 22.08 12.54 6.19
N VAL A 316 21.19 11.73 6.78
CA VAL A 316 19.75 12.00 6.85
C VAL A 316 19.48 13.24 7.70
N LEU A 317 20.18 13.41 8.83
CA LEU A 317 20.03 14.57 9.72
C LEU A 317 20.40 15.88 9.02
N GLU A 318 21.53 15.90 8.31
CA GLU A 318 21.96 17.07 7.53
C GLU A 318 20.94 17.45 6.45
N ASN A 319 20.40 16.45 5.75
CA ASN A 319 19.40 16.66 4.71
C ASN A 319 18.02 17.06 5.27
N LEU A 320 17.66 16.56 6.46
CA LEU A 320 16.48 16.99 7.20
C LEU A 320 16.54 18.48 7.53
N VAL A 321 17.66 18.93 8.12
CA VAL A 321 17.88 20.34 8.43
C VAL A 321 17.86 21.20 7.17
N SER A 322 18.54 20.75 6.10
CA SER A 322 18.57 21.44 4.82
C SER A 322 17.17 21.58 4.21
N ALA A 323 16.36 20.51 4.23
CA ALA A 323 14.99 20.54 3.75
C ALA A 323 14.13 21.55 4.52
N VAL A 324 14.25 21.61 5.85
CA VAL A 324 13.54 22.63 6.65
C VAL A 324 13.91 24.06 6.18
N GLN A 325 15.20 24.34 5.95
CA GLN A 325 15.63 25.68 5.54
C GLN A 325 15.19 26.06 4.11
N GLN A 326 15.02 25.07 3.24
CA GLN A 326 14.56 25.25 1.86
C GLN A 326 13.06 25.56 1.74
N GLU A 327 12.26 25.32 2.78
CA GLU A 327 10.81 25.57 2.75
C GLU A 327 10.49 27.05 2.60
N GLY A 328 9.83 27.45 1.51
CA GLY A 328 9.56 28.86 1.20
C GLY A 328 8.52 29.53 2.11
N SER A 329 7.52 28.77 2.57
CA SER A 329 6.46 29.31 3.42
C SER A 329 6.90 29.43 4.87
N LYS A 330 6.97 30.64 5.42
CA LYS A 330 7.36 30.87 6.83
C LYS A 330 6.53 30.05 7.81
N ALA A 331 5.20 30.06 7.65
CA ALA A 331 4.32 29.32 8.55
C ALA A 331 4.59 27.80 8.51
N VAL A 332 4.76 27.23 7.30
CA VAL A 332 5.07 25.81 7.14
C VAL A 332 6.46 25.50 7.67
N ARG A 333 7.47 26.32 7.31
CA ARG A 333 8.85 26.22 7.79
C ARG A 333 8.92 26.16 9.31
N GLY A 334 8.20 27.04 9.99
CA GLY A 334 8.15 27.07 11.45
C GLY A 334 7.60 25.78 12.05
N ILE A 335 6.50 25.25 11.50
CA ILE A 335 5.89 23.99 11.96
C ILE A 335 6.83 22.80 11.72
N ILE A 336 7.35 22.65 10.50
CA ILE A 336 8.21 21.50 10.17
C ILE A 336 9.57 21.56 10.89
N ALA A 337 10.07 22.75 11.23
CA ALA A 337 11.24 22.92 12.08
C ALA A 337 10.99 22.37 13.49
N LEU A 338 9.81 22.62 14.06
CA LEU A 338 9.42 22.06 15.35
C LEU A 338 9.19 20.54 15.27
N GLU A 339 8.59 20.04 14.20
CA GLU A 339 8.43 18.59 13.97
C GLU A 339 9.80 17.89 13.90
N ALA A 340 10.73 18.43 13.11
CA ALA A 340 12.09 17.92 12.99
C ALA A 340 12.83 17.97 14.34
N CYS A 341 12.71 19.08 15.07
CA CYS A 341 13.35 19.24 16.38
C CYS A 341 12.85 18.20 17.39
N ASN A 342 11.54 18.02 17.49
CA ASN A 342 10.96 17.00 18.37
C ASN A 342 11.39 15.58 17.96
N CYS A 343 11.43 15.28 16.65
CA CYS A 343 11.91 14.02 16.12
C CYS A 343 13.37 13.76 16.54
N ILE A 344 14.27 14.72 16.36
CA ILE A 344 15.69 14.57 16.71
C ILE A 344 15.83 14.37 18.22
N ALA A 345 15.20 15.24 19.01
CA ALA A 345 15.27 15.19 20.45
C ALA A 345 14.67 13.90 21.02
N SER A 346 13.60 13.34 20.42
CA SER A 346 13.04 12.08 20.88
C SER A 346 13.85 10.84 20.47
N SER A 347 14.60 10.93 19.37
CA SER A 347 15.27 9.76 18.75
C SER A 347 16.67 9.53 19.29
N PHE A 348 17.39 10.59 19.68
CA PHE A 348 18.78 10.51 20.10
C PHE A 348 18.96 10.92 21.56
N ARG A 349 20.01 10.40 22.20
CA ARG A 349 20.47 10.92 23.50
C ARG A 349 21.05 12.32 23.29
N ALA A 350 20.80 13.22 24.24
CA ALA A 350 21.31 14.58 24.17
C ALA A 350 22.84 14.60 24.15
N SER A 351 23.39 15.18 23.09
CA SER A 351 24.80 15.55 22.92
C SER A 351 24.88 17.03 22.55
N ASP A 352 26.03 17.67 22.77
CA ASP A 352 26.21 19.10 22.47
C ASP A 352 25.94 19.40 20.99
N GLU A 353 26.38 18.51 20.09
CA GLU A 353 26.13 18.60 18.65
C GLU A 353 24.63 18.55 18.33
N LEU A 354 23.89 17.58 18.87
CA LEU A 354 22.46 17.43 18.60
C LEU A 354 21.62 18.53 19.25
N LEU A 355 22.01 18.99 20.44
CA LEU A 355 21.39 20.15 21.09
C LEU A 355 21.61 21.41 20.27
N SER A 356 22.80 21.60 19.68
CA SER A 356 23.05 22.74 18.79
C SER A 356 22.13 22.73 17.56
N VAL A 357 21.89 21.56 16.96
CA VAL A 357 20.94 21.38 15.85
C VAL A 357 19.51 21.68 16.31
N CYS A 358 19.09 21.17 17.48
CA CYS A 358 17.77 21.46 18.04
C CYS A 358 17.57 22.95 18.31
N HIS A 359 18.57 23.63 18.87
CA HIS A 359 18.52 25.08 19.09
C HIS A 359 18.38 25.85 17.78
N MET A 360 19.13 25.50 16.73
CA MET A 360 19.00 26.12 15.41
C MET A 360 17.59 25.93 14.82
N LEU A 361 16.98 24.75 14.95
CA LEU A 361 15.61 24.50 14.51
C LEU A 361 14.58 25.31 15.32
N ILE A 362 14.78 25.44 16.64
CA ILE A 362 13.95 26.28 17.51
C ILE A 362 14.05 27.75 17.10
N GLU A 363 15.25 28.27 16.83
CA GLU A 363 15.42 29.67 16.37
C GLU A 363 14.78 29.89 15.00
N THR A 364 14.89 28.91 14.10
CA THR A 364 14.18 28.91 12.82
C THR A 364 12.67 29.02 13.06
N ALA A 365 12.11 28.23 13.97
CA ALA A 365 10.69 28.28 14.31
C ALA A 365 10.27 29.62 14.96
N LYS A 366 11.07 30.17 15.89
CA LYS A 366 10.82 31.49 16.51
C LYS A 366 10.75 32.63 15.49
N SER A 367 11.58 32.57 14.45
CA SER A 367 11.58 33.58 13.37
C SER A 367 10.33 33.51 12.48
N CYS A 368 9.60 32.40 12.52
CA CYS A 368 8.50 32.07 11.63
C CYS A 368 7.13 32.09 12.32
N LEU A 369 7.07 31.77 13.61
CA LEU A 369 5.84 31.59 14.38
C LEU A 369 5.66 32.66 15.46
N SER A 370 4.44 32.77 15.99
CA SER A 370 4.16 33.65 17.12
C SER A 370 4.90 33.17 18.38
N PRO A 371 5.44 34.08 19.22
CA PRO A 371 6.02 33.72 20.53
C PRO A 371 5.01 33.06 21.47
N LYS A 372 3.71 33.24 21.23
CA LYS A 372 2.61 32.60 22.00
C LYS A 372 2.16 31.27 21.40
N ASP A 373 2.81 30.79 20.34
CA ASP A 373 2.49 29.52 19.74
C ASP A 373 2.72 28.36 20.74
N LYS A 374 1.67 27.56 20.96
CA LYS A 374 1.69 26.50 21.97
C LYS A 374 2.67 25.38 21.60
N TYR A 375 2.84 25.09 20.31
CA TYR A 375 3.72 24.02 19.85
C TYR A 375 5.19 24.42 20.03
N LEU A 376 5.52 25.67 19.72
CA LEU A 376 6.84 26.25 19.97
C LEU A 376 7.21 26.18 21.46
N ILE A 377 6.33 26.69 22.34
CA ILE A 377 6.57 26.69 23.80
C ILE A 377 6.79 25.26 24.32
N SER A 378 5.96 24.32 23.88
CA SER A 378 6.05 22.91 24.29
C SER A 378 7.36 22.26 23.84
N THR A 379 7.80 22.55 22.61
CA THR A 379 9.06 22.02 22.06
C THR A 379 10.28 22.55 22.80
N ILE A 380 10.32 23.85 23.12
CA ILE A 380 11.40 24.45 23.92
C ILE A 380 11.49 23.78 25.30
N HIS A 381 10.34 23.57 25.95
CA HIS A 381 10.29 22.90 27.25
C HIS A 381 10.78 21.44 27.14
N PHE A 382 10.36 20.71 26.11
CA PHE A 382 10.78 19.33 25.89
C PHE A 382 12.30 19.20 25.70
N VAL A 383 12.90 20.02 24.83
CA VAL A 383 14.35 20.02 24.57
C VAL A 383 15.16 20.45 25.79
N THR A 384 14.65 21.42 26.56
CA THR A 384 15.28 21.85 27.82
C THR A 384 15.27 20.73 28.86
N LYS A 385 14.18 19.96 28.94
CA LYS A 385 14.12 18.79 29.83
C LYS A 385 15.17 17.73 29.43
N GLN A 386 15.29 17.46 28.14
CA GLN A 386 16.29 16.52 27.58
C GLN A 386 17.73 16.90 27.92
N SER A 387 18.09 18.19 27.84
CA SER A 387 19.45 18.66 28.20
C SER A 387 19.74 18.54 29.70
N THR A 388 18.75 18.77 30.57
CA THR A 388 18.94 18.59 32.03
C THR A 388 19.11 17.14 32.44
N THR A 389 18.47 16.20 31.73
CA THR A 389 18.60 14.76 32.01
C THR A 389 19.96 14.18 31.63
N SER A 390 20.62 14.69 30.59
CA SER A 390 21.98 14.22 30.24
C SER A 390 23.02 14.66 31.27
N ALA A 391 22.92 15.89 31.78
CA ALA A 391 23.80 16.42 32.81
C ALA A 391 23.74 15.65 34.16
N GLY A 392 22.62 14.96 34.44
CA GLY A 392 22.47 14.11 35.63
C GLY A 392 22.92 12.65 35.45
N SER A 393 23.22 12.23 34.20
CA SER A 393 23.59 10.84 33.88
C SER A 393 25.10 10.59 33.81
N THR A 394 25.92 11.63 33.98
CA THR A 394 27.39 11.56 34.08
C THR A 394 27.90 11.32 35.49
N SER A 395 27.01 11.13 36.47
CA SER A 395 27.36 10.72 37.83
C SER A 395 26.71 9.38 38.16
N LEU A 396 27.33 8.26 37.74
CA LEU A 396 27.34 6.96 38.42
C LEU A 396 28.33 6.01 37.74
#